data_AF-A0A6V8EQK7-F1
#
_entry.id   AF-A0A6V8EQK7-F1
#
_cell.length_a   1.000
_cell.length_b   1.000
_cell.length_c   1.000
_cell.angle_alpha   90.00
_cell.angle_beta   90.00
_cell.angle_gamma   90.00
#
_symmetry.space_group_name_H-M   'P 1'
#
loop_
_entity.id
_entity.type
_entity.pdbx_description
1 polymer ?
#
loop_
_entity_poly.entity_id
_entity_poly.type
_entity_poly.pdbx_seq_one_letter_code
_entity_poly.pdbx_strand_id
1 'polypeptide(L)'
;MDAKSILITKVWLTIIGVMHLLMGVIVNYMENGSEDNLAGFGFFAMISFYLLYVAFMTAGQVQARLAVIFCGPVVVWFVVCMMMDLSLFGAPVAPMPEAVLPLVLWGMPALCGILDWNMDESAPATEA
;
A
#
# COMPACT_ATOMS: atom_id res chain seq x y z
N MET A 1 -20.10 -4.92 -10.94
CA MET A 1 -19.20 -3.83 -10.49
C MET A 1 -18.55 -3.24 -11.72
N ASP A 2 -18.61 -1.91 -11.87
CA ASP A 2 -17.91 -1.18 -12.93
C ASP A 2 -16.41 -1.08 -12.58
N ALA A 3 -15.51 -1.13 -13.56
CA ALA A 3 -14.08 -0.88 -13.37
C ALA A 3 -13.82 0.44 -12.60
N LYS A 4 -14.65 1.46 -12.85
CA LYS A 4 -14.58 2.74 -12.13
C LYS A 4 -14.86 2.63 -10.63
N SER A 5 -15.69 1.67 -10.21
CA SER A 5 -15.96 1.40 -8.79
C SER A 5 -14.81 0.68 -8.08
N ILE A 6 -13.95 -0.01 -8.83
CA ILE A 6 -12.79 -0.72 -8.30
C ILE A 6 -11.58 0.22 -8.22
N LEU A 7 -11.41 1.15 -9.16
CA LEU A 7 -10.23 2.02 -9.25
C LEU A 7 -10.31 3.27 -8.36
N ILE A 8 -10.82 3.15 -7.14
CA ILE A 8 -10.95 4.29 -6.21
C ILE A 8 -9.72 4.30 -5.28
N THR A 9 -8.88 5.34 -5.40
CA THR A 9 -7.64 5.50 -4.61
C THR A 9 -7.88 5.35 -3.11
N LYS A 10 -8.89 6.03 -2.55
CA LYS A 10 -9.25 5.94 -1.13
C LYS A 10 -9.57 4.51 -0.66
N VAL A 11 -10.29 3.74 -1.49
CA VAL A 11 -10.70 2.37 -1.15
C VAL A 11 -9.47 1.49 -1.05
N TRP A 12 -8.59 1.55 -2.06
CA TRP A 12 -7.36 0.75 -2.04
C TRP A 12 -6.40 1.15 -0.93
N LEU A 13 -6.24 2.45 -0.65
CA LEU A 13 -5.47 2.93 0.51
C LEU A 13 -6.03 2.40 1.85
N THR A 14 -7.35 2.35 1.98
CA THR A 14 -8.01 1.80 3.17
C THR A 14 -7.72 0.30 3.29
N ILE A 15 -7.88 -0.44 2.19
CA ILE A 15 -7.62 -1.88 2.13
C ILE A 15 -6.16 -2.16 2.52
N ILE A 16 -5.18 -1.53 1.86
CA ILE A 16 -3.76 -1.77 2.18
C ILE A 16 -3.41 -1.33 3.59
N GLY A 17 -3.92 -0.19 4.07
CA GLY A 17 -3.63 0.28 5.43
C GLY A 17 -4.10 -0.71 6.49
N VAL A 18 -5.32 -1.26 6.34
CA VAL A 18 -5.86 -2.28 7.24
C VAL A 18 -5.11 -3.61 7.09
N MET A 19 -4.91 -4.08 5.85
CA MET A 19 -4.23 -5.36 5.60
C MET A 19 -2.76 -5.34 6.03
N HIS A 20 -2.07 -4.21 5.88
CA HIS A 20 -0.71 -4.05 6.34
C HIS A 20 -0.63 -4.04 7.87
N LEU A 21 -1.58 -3.40 8.56
CA LEU A 21 -1.65 -3.46 10.02
C LEU A 21 -1.92 -4.89 10.51
N LEU A 22 -2.88 -5.58 9.89
CA LEU A 22 -3.25 -6.94 10.29
C LEU A 22 -2.16 -7.95 9.94
N MET A 23 -1.80 -8.08 8.67
CA MET A 23 -0.86 -9.11 8.20
C MET A 23 0.59 -8.67 8.35
N GLY A 24 0.90 -7.44 7.95
CA GLY A 24 2.27 -6.91 7.96
C GLY A 24 2.82 -6.70 9.37
N VAL A 25 1.96 -6.45 10.36
CA VAL A 25 2.35 -6.17 11.74
C VAL A 25 1.80 -7.21 12.72
N ILE A 26 0.48 -7.30 12.91
CA ILE A 26 -0.11 -8.07 14.02
C ILE A 26 0.16 -9.57 13.87
N VAL A 27 -0.19 -10.15 12.72
CA VAL A 27 0.02 -11.58 12.45
C VAL A 27 1.51 -11.92 12.45
N ASN A 28 2.34 -11.13 11.75
CA ASN A 28 3.78 -11.34 11.75
C ASN A 28 4.40 -11.25 13.16
N TYR A 29 3.91 -10.36 14.04
CA TYR A 29 4.35 -10.29 15.42
C TYR A 29 3.92 -11.53 16.23
N MET A 30 2.72 -12.05 15.99
CA MET A 30 2.28 -13.29 16.64
C MET A 30 3.13 -14.50 16.24
N GLU A 31 3.66 -14.52 15.02
CA GLU A 31 4.47 -15.62 14.49
C GLU A 31 5.98 -15.46 14.79
N ASN A 32 6.49 -14.24 14.68
CA ASN A 32 7.94 -13.94 14.68
C ASN A 32 8.34 -12.92 15.76
N GLY A 33 7.47 -12.67 16.75
CA GLY A 33 7.68 -11.73 17.84
C GLY A 33 8.84 -12.12 18.74
N SER A 34 9.80 -11.22 18.90
CA SER A 34 10.93 -11.31 19.81
C SER A 34 11.38 -9.91 20.23
N GLU A 35 12.19 -9.80 21.29
CA GLU A 35 12.81 -8.53 21.67
C GLU A 35 13.63 -7.94 20.52
N ASP A 36 14.34 -8.79 19.77
CA ASP A 36 15.16 -8.40 18.62
C ASP A 36 14.34 -7.84 17.45
N ASN A 37 13.12 -8.34 17.24
CA ASN A 37 12.26 -7.95 16.11
C ASN A 37 11.25 -6.84 16.46
N LEU A 38 11.01 -6.57 17.76
CA LEU A 38 9.93 -5.69 18.22
C LEU A 38 10.02 -4.26 17.65
N ALA A 39 11.24 -3.71 17.58
CA ALA A 39 11.46 -2.39 16.97
C ALA A 39 11.07 -2.36 15.48
N GLY A 40 11.33 -3.45 14.75
CA GLY A 40 10.94 -3.61 13.35
C GLY A 40 9.42 -3.62 13.16
N PHE A 41 8.69 -4.36 14.01
CA PHE A 41 7.23 -4.37 13.97
C PHE A 41 6.64 -3.00 14.33
N GLY A 42 7.23 -2.28 15.30
CA GLY A 42 6.85 -0.90 15.60
C GLY A 42 7.04 0.03 14.40
N PHE A 43 8.14 -0.14 13.65
CA PHE A 43 8.38 0.61 12.42
C PHE A 43 7.33 0.32 11.34
N PHE A 44 6.98 -0.96 11.13
CA PHE A 44 5.94 -1.35 10.18
C PHE A 44 4.54 -0.85 10.59
N ALA A 45 4.27 -0.75 11.90
CA ALA A 45 3.01 -0.17 12.39
C ALA A 45 2.86 1.29 11.96
N MET A 46 3.93 2.10 12.00
CA MET A 46 3.90 3.50 11.55
C MET A 46 3.49 3.62 10.07
N ILE A 47 3.98 2.73 9.20
CA ILE A 47 3.61 2.69 7.78
C ILE A 47 2.10 2.51 7.63
N SER A 48 1.50 1.61 8.41
CA SER A 48 0.05 1.39 8.41
C SER A 48 -0.72 2.65 8.76
N PHE A 49 -0.27 3.38 9.79
CA PHE A 49 -0.90 4.65 10.19
C PHE A 49 -0.73 5.73 9.13
N TYR A 50 0.41 5.81 8.45
CA TYR A 50 0.59 6.75 7.33
C TYR A 50 -0.35 6.44 6.16
N LEU A 51 -0.54 5.17 5.81
CA LEU A 51 -1.49 4.77 4.76
C LEU A 51 -2.93 5.15 5.12
N LEU A 52 -3.34 4.85 6.36
CA LEU A 52 -4.68 5.21 6.85
C LEU A 52 -4.87 6.72 6.97
N TYR A 53 -3.84 7.46 7.39
CA TYR A 53 -3.86 8.92 7.38
C TYR A 53 -4.10 9.44 5.97
N VAL A 54 -3.37 8.95 4.97
CA VAL A 54 -3.59 9.38 3.57
C VAL A 54 -5.01 9.04 3.12
N ALA A 55 -5.52 7.85 3.45
CA ALA A 55 -6.88 7.42 3.09
C ALA A 55 -7.98 8.32 3.65
N PHE A 56 -7.85 8.79 4.90
CA PHE A 56 -8.92 9.46 5.61
C PHE A 56 -8.74 10.97 5.78
N MET A 57 -7.50 11.47 5.73
CA MET A 57 -7.15 12.86 6.06
C MET A 57 -6.68 13.65 4.83
N THR A 58 -6.64 13.04 3.65
CA THR A 58 -6.34 13.71 2.38
C THR A 58 -7.39 13.38 1.33
N ALA A 59 -7.46 14.16 0.26
CA ALA A 59 -8.39 13.95 -0.85
C ALA A 59 -7.80 14.49 -2.17
N GLY A 60 -8.47 14.17 -3.28
CA GLY A 60 -8.12 14.67 -4.61
C GLY A 60 -6.69 14.33 -5.03
N GLN A 61 -6.04 15.26 -5.73
CA GLN A 61 -4.69 15.05 -6.26
C GLN A 61 -3.65 14.79 -5.16
N VAL A 62 -3.80 15.38 -3.97
CA VAL A 62 -2.87 15.13 -2.86
C VAL A 62 -2.92 13.67 -2.43
N GLN A 63 -4.12 13.10 -2.30
CA GLN A 63 -4.30 11.69 -1.95
C GLN A 63 -3.72 10.77 -3.04
N ALA A 64 -3.99 11.08 -4.31
CA ALA A 64 -3.46 10.33 -5.45
C ALA A 64 -1.92 10.29 -5.45
N ARG A 65 -1.28 11.45 -5.30
CA ARG A 65 0.19 11.59 -5.26
C ARG A 65 0.81 10.82 -4.11
N LEU A 66 0.23 10.95 -2.92
CA LEU A 66 0.70 10.24 -1.74
C LEU A 66 0.52 8.73 -1.87
N ALA A 67 -0.57 8.25 -2.49
CA ALA A 67 -0.77 6.82 -2.74
C ALA A 67 0.36 6.23 -3.60
N VAL A 68 0.76 6.92 -4.66
CA VAL A 68 1.87 6.46 -5.50
C VAL A 68 3.21 6.55 -4.77
N ILE A 69 3.49 7.63 -4.04
CA ILE A 69 4.77 7.80 -3.33
C ILE A 69 4.93 6.76 -2.22
N PHE A 70 3.85 6.42 -1.52
CA PHE A 70 3.91 5.44 -0.43
C PHE A 70 3.87 4.01 -0.93
N CYS A 71 3.08 3.72 -1.98
CA CYS A 71 2.87 2.34 -2.41
C CYS A 71 3.76 1.92 -3.58
N GLY A 72 4.09 2.82 -4.50
CA GLY A 72 4.90 2.52 -5.69
C GLY A 72 6.30 1.98 -5.36
N PRO A 73 7.09 2.64 -4.49
CA PRO A 73 8.40 2.14 -4.08
C PRO A 73 8.33 0.77 -3.38
N VAL A 74 7.25 0.47 -2.66
CA VAL A 74 7.08 -0.82 -1.99
C VAL A 74 6.87 -1.96 -2.99
N VAL A 75 6.16 -1.72 -4.10
CA VAL A 75 6.06 -2.68 -5.20
C VAL A 75 7.45 -3.00 -5.77
N VAL A 76 8.27 -1.96 -6.02
CA VAL A 76 9.65 -2.14 -6.50
C VAL A 76 10.48 -2.93 -5.49
N TRP A 77 10.33 -2.62 -4.20
CA TRP A 77 11.01 -3.34 -3.13
C TRP A 77 10.66 -4.83 -3.14
N PHE A 78 9.38 -5.21 -3.25
CA PHE A 78 8.98 -6.63 -3.36
C PHE A 78 9.62 -7.31 -4.58
N VAL A 79 9.67 -6.64 -5.74
CA VAL A 79 10.31 -7.18 -6.93
C VAL A 79 11.80 -7.44 -6.68
N VAL A 80 12.51 -6.48 -6.08
CA VAL A 80 13.93 -6.64 -5.76
C VAL A 80 14.15 -7.79 -4.77
N CYS A 81 13.36 -7.85 -3.70
CA CYS A 81 13.43 -8.91 -2.71
C CYS A 81 13.24 -10.31 -3.30
N MET A 82 12.24 -10.48 -4.19
CA MET A 82 12.02 -11.76 -4.87
C MET A 82 13.18 -12.15 -5.78
N MET A 83 13.71 -11.21 -6.58
CA MET A 83 14.81 -11.52 -7.50
C MET A 83 16.11 -11.86 -6.78
N MET A 84 16.31 -11.30 -5.59
CA MET A 84 17.53 -11.45 -4.80
C MET A 84 17.40 -12.46 -3.66
N ASP A 85 16.24 -13.12 -3.52
CA ASP A 85 15.93 -14.07 -2.45
C ASP A 85 16.19 -13.50 -1.03
N LEU A 86 15.76 -12.25 -0.81
CA LEU A 86 15.97 -11.55 0.46
C LEU A 86 14.99 -12.02 1.54
N SER A 87 15.44 -12.01 2.79
CA SER A 87 14.63 -12.32 3.97
C SER A 87 14.35 -11.11 4.84
N LEU A 88 13.22 -11.16 5.56
CA LEU A 88 12.79 -10.18 6.55
C LEU A 88 12.32 -10.94 7.78
N PHE A 89 12.82 -10.55 8.96
CA PHE A 89 12.56 -11.26 10.22
C PHE A 89 12.86 -12.77 10.17
N GLY A 90 13.83 -13.18 9.36
CA GLY A 90 14.23 -14.58 9.19
C GLY A 90 13.38 -15.38 8.20
N ALA A 91 12.35 -14.79 7.59
CA ALA A 91 11.50 -15.43 6.58
C ALA A 91 11.74 -14.82 5.18
N PRO A 92 11.65 -15.60 4.09
CA PRO A 92 11.73 -15.07 2.73
C PRO A 92 10.67 -13.98 2.50
N VAL A 93 11.07 -12.87 1.88
CA VAL A 93 10.14 -11.79 1.55
C VAL A 93 9.34 -12.18 0.31
N ALA A 94 8.05 -12.43 0.51
CA ALA A 94 7.08 -12.66 -0.56
C ALA A 94 7.57 -13.67 -1.62
N PRO A 95 7.81 -14.94 -1.25
CA PRO A 95 8.14 -15.97 -2.22
C PRO A 95 6.99 -16.17 -3.21
N MET A 96 7.26 -16.78 -4.37
CA MET A 96 6.19 -17.15 -5.31
C MET A 96 5.56 -18.49 -4.89
N PRO A 97 4.22 -18.62 -4.91
CA PRO A 97 3.23 -17.68 -5.46
C PRO A 97 2.69 -16.61 -4.49
N GLU A 98 3.10 -16.62 -3.23
CA GLU A 98 2.58 -15.75 -2.16
C GLU A 98 2.77 -14.26 -2.47
N ALA A 99 3.76 -13.90 -3.28
CA ALA A 99 4.07 -12.53 -3.69
C ALA A 99 2.96 -11.82 -4.45
N VAL A 100 2.05 -12.56 -5.10
CA VAL A 100 0.96 -11.96 -5.86
C VAL A 100 0.09 -11.07 -4.99
N LEU A 101 -0.21 -11.49 -3.76
CA LEU A 101 -1.08 -10.74 -2.86
C LEU A 101 -0.47 -9.38 -2.46
N PRO A 102 0.75 -9.29 -1.90
CA PRO A 102 1.34 -7.99 -1.60
C PRO A 102 1.53 -7.14 -2.85
N LEU A 103 1.94 -7.71 -3.99
CA LEU A 103 2.05 -6.93 -5.24
C LEU A 103 0.73 -6.30 -5.66
N VAL A 104 -0.40 -6.98 -5.49
CA VAL A 104 -1.74 -6.41 -5.76
C VAL A 104 -2.10 -5.36 -4.71
N LEU A 105 -1.95 -5.68 -3.42
CA LEU A 105 -2.36 -4.78 -2.34
C LEU A 105 -1.57 -3.46 -2.35
N TRP A 106 -0.30 -3.49 -2.73
CA TRP A 106 0.53 -2.29 -2.88
C TRP A 106 0.44 -1.68 -4.28
N GLY A 107 0.27 -2.49 -5.32
CA GLY A 107 0.22 -2.04 -6.71
C GLY A 107 -1.07 -1.31 -7.05
N MET A 108 -2.22 -1.76 -6.55
CA MET A 108 -3.51 -1.12 -6.84
C MET A 108 -3.63 0.32 -6.35
N PRO A 109 -3.28 0.69 -5.09
CA PRO A 109 -3.31 2.09 -4.67
C PRO A 109 -2.31 2.95 -5.45
N ALA A 110 -1.14 2.40 -5.83
CA ALA A 110 -0.20 3.11 -6.71
C ALA A 110 -0.78 3.32 -8.11
N LEU A 111 -1.42 2.31 -8.70
CA LEU A 111 -2.05 2.41 -10.02
C LEU A 111 -3.19 3.43 -10.01
N CYS A 112 -4.10 3.34 -9.02
CA CYS A 112 -5.19 4.30 -8.87
C CYS A 112 -4.65 5.73 -8.69
N GLY A 113 -3.62 5.89 -7.85
CA GLY A 113 -2.95 7.16 -7.66
C GLY A 113 -2.34 7.72 -8.94
N ILE A 114 -1.73 6.90 -9.81
CA ILE A 114 -1.20 7.33 -11.11
C ILE A 114 -2.35 7.82 -12.02
N LEU A 115 -3.45 7.08 -12.06
CA LEU A 115 -4.62 7.41 -12.88
C LEU A 115 -5.28 8.72 -12.42
N ASP A 116 -5.27 8.99 -11.11
CA ASP A 116 -5.84 10.19 -10.50
C ASP A 116 -4.84 11.36 -10.38
N TRP A 117 -3.54 11.14 -10.65
CA TRP A 117 -2.43 12.06 -10.29
C TRP A 117 -2.57 13.47 -10.90
N ASN A 118 -3.08 13.54 -12.14
CA ASN A 118 -3.24 14.77 -12.94
C ASN A 118 -4.66 14.92 -13.50
N MET A 119 -5.65 14.21 -12.95
CA MET A 119 -7.04 14.47 -13.34
C MET A 119 -7.44 15.80 -12.70
N ASP A 120 -7.67 16.81 -13.53
CA ASP A 120 -7.99 18.17 -13.08
C ASP A 120 -9.29 18.18 -12.26
N GLU A 121 -9.30 18.97 -11.18
CA GLU A 121 -10.52 19.33 -10.46
C GLU A 121 -11.40 20.31 -11.28
N SER A 122 -10.90 20.76 -12.43
CA SER A 122 -11.53 21.71 -13.35
C SER A 122 -11.89 21.07 -14.70
N ALA A 123 -12.86 20.17 -14.71
CA ALA A 123 -13.83 20.21 -15.79
C ALA A 123 -14.95 21.14 -15.30
N PRO A 124 -15.00 22.44 -15.68
CA PRO A 124 -16.24 23.16 -15.53
C PRO A 124 -17.29 22.34 -16.28
N ALA A 125 -18.40 22.03 -15.60
CA ALA A 125 -19.62 21.68 -16.31
C ALA A 125 -19.88 22.85 -17.25
N THR A 126 -19.48 22.71 -18.51
CA THR A 126 -19.85 23.62 -19.58
C THR A 126 -21.36 23.63 -19.59
N GLU A 127 -21.93 24.70 -19.06
CA GLU A 127 -23.26 25.13 -19.42
C GLU A 127 -23.30 25.26 -20.94
N ALA A 128 -24.13 24.42 -21.56
CA ALA A 128 -24.65 24.60 -22.91
C ALA A 128 -26.01 23.90 -22.98
#